data_AF-A0A8K0IEC0-F1
#
_entry.id   AF-A0A8K0IEC0-F1
#
_cell.length_a   1.000
_cell.length_b   1.000
_cell.length_c   1.000
_cell.angle_alpha   90.00
_cell.angle_beta   90.00
_cell.angle_gamma   90.00
#
_symmetry.space_group_name_H-M   'P 1'
#
loop_
_entity.id
_entity.type
_entity.pdbx_description
1 polymer ?
#
loop_
_entity_poly.entity_id
_entity_poly.type
_entity_poly.pdbx_seq_one_letter_code
_entity_poly.pdbx_strand_id
1 'polypeptide(L)'
;MVVAVRNFFGFVEVGKDGSWVCTGDKKQKRETHPDPMLEISRQVGILQSYLEQRGAPLPKGHIIGRIVLPNPNCRPAYSIAFQPEVISFDKWRELKPEWKGGVSKWIKDAFHGSKSEMQDESYQKLSFILSTSPMWDRLKLKGGRKILGEFIEFKGNQDDMQALRNLKRSKVSRFIIQKPTMLGFGRSRIQLLYSHRDYRSEGASASEWNEVSVKANTGFLFQPSNSKKPLKLKLSSAVSLTLSA
;
A
#
# COMPACT_ATOMS: atom_id res chain seq x y z
N MET A 1 -3.30 6.10 -12.95
CA MET A 1 -2.10 6.97 -12.83
C MET A 1 -1.49 6.80 -11.45
N VAL A 2 -0.17 6.65 -11.38
CA VAL A 2 0.62 6.62 -10.14
C VAL A 2 1.33 7.96 -9.99
N VAL A 3 1.32 8.54 -8.80
CA VAL A 3 1.95 9.85 -8.54
C VAL A 3 2.96 9.73 -7.42
N ALA A 4 4.20 10.17 -7.69
CA ALA A 4 5.23 10.31 -6.67
C ALA A 4 5.45 11.79 -6.37
N VAL A 5 5.20 12.21 -5.14
CA VAL A 5 5.49 13.59 -4.71
C VAL A 5 6.90 13.63 -4.13
N ARG A 6 7.73 14.57 -4.61
CA ARG A 6 9.11 14.77 -4.16
C ARG A 6 9.33 16.23 -3.79
N ASN A 7 9.46 16.49 -2.49
CA ASN A 7 9.65 17.84 -1.97
C ASN A 7 11.13 18.23 -1.93
N PHE A 8 11.79 18.21 -3.10
CA PHE A 8 13.19 18.60 -3.23
C PHE A 8 13.37 20.12 -3.03
N PHE A 9 14.60 20.52 -2.73
CA PHE A 9 14.96 21.92 -2.49
C PHE A 9 16.30 22.24 -3.14
N GLY A 10 16.44 23.45 -3.67
CA GLY A 10 17.67 23.89 -4.33
C GLY A 10 17.75 23.37 -5.77
N PHE A 11 18.97 23.27 -6.29
CA PHE A 11 19.21 22.81 -7.65
C PHE A 11 19.25 21.28 -7.71
N VAL A 12 18.51 20.68 -8.64
CA VAL A 12 18.38 19.22 -8.75
C VAL A 12 18.95 18.73 -10.07
N GLU A 13 19.93 17.83 -10.03
CA GLU A 13 20.58 17.26 -11.21
C GLU A 13 20.53 15.74 -11.20
N VAL A 14 20.69 15.13 -12.38
CA VAL A 14 20.85 13.68 -12.52
C VAL A 14 22.32 13.33 -12.26
N GLY A 15 22.57 12.51 -11.25
CA GLY A 15 23.86 11.92 -10.94
C GLY A 15 24.28 10.87 -11.97
N LYS A 16 25.54 10.45 -11.91
CA LYS A 16 26.14 9.51 -12.88
C LYS A 16 25.47 8.13 -12.91
N ASP A 17 24.83 7.76 -11.80
CA ASP A 17 24.11 6.51 -11.57
C ASP A 17 22.59 6.64 -11.81
N GLY A 18 22.11 7.78 -12.33
CA GLY A 18 20.68 8.07 -12.50
C GLY A 18 19.98 8.58 -11.23
N SER A 19 20.69 8.64 -10.09
CA SER A 19 20.18 9.25 -8.86
C SER A 19 19.89 10.75 -9.07
N TRP A 20 19.01 11.34 -8.27
CA TRP A 20 18.78 12.78 -8.28
C TRP A 20 19.52 13.42 -7.12
N VAL A 21 20.43 14.34 -7.44
CA VAL A 21 21.27 15.04 -6.47
C VAL A 21 20.73 16.45 -6.27
N CYS A 22 20.34 16.77 -5.04
CA CYS A 22 19.90 18.10 -4.64
C CYS A 22 21.07 18.87 -4.03
N THR A 23 21.37 20.04 -4.59
CA THR A 23 22.38 20.98 -4.07
C THR A 23 21.68 22.25 -3.58
N GLY A 24 21.68 22.46 -2.26
CA GLY A 24 21.15 23.69 -1.66
C GLY A 24 22.03 24.92 -1.91
N ASP A 25 21.46 26.11 -1.76
CA ASP A 25 22.19 27.39 -1.92
C ASP A 25 23.35 27.56 -0.91
N LYS A 26 23.24 26.90 0.25
CA LYS A 26 24.32 26.80 1.22
C LYS A 26 25.14 25.55 0.88
N LYS A 27 26.36 25.75 0.37
CA LYS A 27 27.32 24.77 -0.19
C LYS A 27 27.64 23.50 0.63
N GLN A 28 26.98 23.22 1.76
CA GLN A 28 27.33 22.12 2.66
C GLN A 28 26.37 20.90 2.68
N LYS A 29 25.17 20.95 2.07
CA LYS A 29 24.28 19.78 2.08
C LYS A 29 23.91 19.34 0.67
N ARG A 30 24.65 18.36 0.15
CA ARG A 30 24.25 17.57 -1.02
C ARG A 30 23.42 16.39 -0.54
N GLU A 31 22.19 16.31 -1.00
CA GLU A 31 21.30 15.18 -0.70
C GLU A 31 21.12 14.35 -1.98
N THR A 32 21.47 13.08 -1.91
CA THR A 32 21.30 12.15 -3.03
C THR A 32 20.05 11.31 -2.81
N HIS A 33 19.16 11.31 -3.80
CA HIS A 33 17.94 10.52 -3.80
C HIS A 33 18.02 9.45 -4.90
N PRO A 34 17.56 8.21 -4.64
CA PRO A 34 17.45 7.20 -5.69
C PRO A 34 16.63 7.70 -6.87
N ASP A 35 16.88 7.15 -8.06
CA ASP A 35 16.17 7.54 -9.29
C ASP A 35 14.65 7.46 -9.10
N PRO A 36 13.95 8.60 -9.02
CA PRO A 36 12.51 8.62 -8.84
C PRO A 36 11.76 8.11 -10.07
N MET A 37 12.37 8.14 -11.26
CA MET A 37 11.80 7.59 -12.50
C MET A 37 11.81 6.07 -12.48
N LEU A 38 12.90 5.46 -12.01
CA LEU A 38 12.96 4.01 -11.79
C LEU A 38 11.94 3.57 -10.74
N GLU A 39 11.86 4.29 -9.62
CA GLU A 39 10.92 3.99 -8.54
C GLU A 39 9.48 4.06 -9.03
N ILE A 40 9.09 5.12 -9.74
CA ILE A 40 7.71 5.26 -10.20
C ILE A 40 7.34 4.23 -11.27
N SER A 41 8.27 3.87 -12.15
CA SER A 41 8.09 2.82 -13.14
C SER A 41 7.87 1.46 -12.47
N ARG A 42 8.60 1.17 -11.39
CA ARG A 42 8.37 -0.02 -10.56
C ARG A 42 6.98 -0.02 -9.95
N GLN A 43 6.52 1.11 -9.39
CA GLN A 43 5.19 1.22 -8.79
C GLN A 43 4.07 1.08 -9.84
N VAL A 44 4.27 1.62 -11.04
CA VAL A 44 3.37 1.41 -12.18
C VAL A 44 3.26 -0.07 -12.53
N GLY A 45 4.39 -0.78 -12.61
CA GLY A 45 4.41 -2.22 -12.84
C GLY A 45 3.67 -3.01 -11.77
N ILE A 46 3.89 -2.69 -10.49
CA ILE A 46 3.18 -3.33 -9.37
C ILE A 46 1.66 -3.12 -9.48
N LEU A 47 1.21 -1.89 -9.76
CA LEU A 47 -0.22 -1.59 -9.91
C LEU A 47 -0.81 -2.31 -11.13
N GLN A 48 -0.08 -2.37 -12.24
CA GLN A 48 -0.52 -3.08 -13.43
C GLN A 48 -0.69 -4.58 -13.15
N SER A 49 0.31 -5.23 -12.55
CA SER A 49 0.21 -6.63 -12.14
C SER A 49 -0.93 -6.87 -11.14
N TYR A 50 -1.17 -5.93 -10.22
CA TYR A 50 -2.29 -6.02 -9.29
C TYR A 50 -3.65 -6.01 -10.01
N LEU A 51 -3.83 -5.13 -11.00
CA LEU A 51 -5.07 -5.05 -11.77
C LEU A 51 -5.26 -6.28 -12.67
N GLU A 52 -4.19 -6.76 -13.30
CA GLU A 52 -4.17 -8.01 -14.07
C GLU A 52 -4.61 -9.20 -13.21
N GLN A 53 -4.04 -9.35 -12.00
CA GLN A 53 -4.41 -10.38 -11.02
C GLN A 53 -5.87 -10.30 -10.57
N ARG A 54 -6.50 -9.12 -10.66
CA ARG A 54 -7.90 -8.88 -10.31
C ARG A 54 -8.84 -8.98 -11.52
N GLY A 55 -8.35 -9.50 -12.64
CA GLY A 55 -9.12 -9.71 -13.86
C GLY A 55 -9.42 -8.42 -14.62
N ALA A 56 -8.64 -7.36 -14.40
CA ALA A 56 -8.70 -6.11 -15.13
C ALA A 56 -7.34 -5.81 -15.80
N PRO A 57 -6.90 -6.64 -16.76
CA PRO A 57 -5.67 -6.38 -17.50
C PRO A 57 -5.81 -5.06 -18.27
N LEU A 58 -4.80 -4.20 -18.15
CA LEU A 58 -4.73 -2.94 -18.89
C LEU A 58 -3.64 -3.03 -19.95
N PRO A 59 -3.86 -2.50 -21.17
CA PRO A 59 -2.81 -2.47 -22.18
C PRO A 59 -1.61 -1.65 -21.69
N LYS A 60 -0.41 -2.03 -22.12
CA LYS A 60 0.84 -1.30 -21.79
C LYS A 60 0.68 0.19 -22.11
N GLY A 61 1.10 1.05 -21.19
CA GLY A 61 1.02 2.50 -21.31
C GLY A 61 -0.27 3.15 -20.78
N HIS A 62 -1.30 2.38 -20.40
CA HIS A 62 -2.53 2.95 -19.82
C HIS A 62 -2.33 3.48 -18.40
N ILE A 63 -1.45 2.86 -17.62
CA ILE A 63 -1.06 3.38 -16.31
C ILE A 63 0.20 4.21 -16.49
N ILE A 64 0.05 5.52 -16.37
CA ILE A 64 1.19 6.45 -16.39
C ILE A 64 1.68 6.77 -14.97
N GLY A 65 2.99 6.91 -14.83
CA GLY A 65 3.65 7.44 -13.63
C GLY A 65 3.96 8.94 -13.81
N ARG A 66 3.71 9.76 -12.78
CA ARG A 66 4.16 11.16 -12.76
C ARG A 66 4.87 11.54 -11.46
N ILE A 67 5.95 12.30 -11.59
CA ILE A 67 6.68 12.87 -10.45
C ILE A 67 6.25 14.33 -10.28
N VAL A 68 5.81 14.70 -9.10
CA VAL A 68 5.41 16.08 -8.77
C VAL A 68 6.47 16.71 -7.88
N LEU A 69 6.94 17.89 -8.29
CA LEU A 69 7.87 18.73 -7.55
C LEU A 69 7.14 19.96 -7.02
N PRO A 70 6.49 19.88 -5.84
CA PRO A 70 5.59 20.93 -5.36
C PRO A 70 6.32 22.10 -4.67
N ASN A 71 7.66 22.08 -4.60
CA ASN A 71 8.42 23.12 -3.91
C ASN A 71 8.79 24.25 -4.90
N PRO A 72 8.40 25.52 -4.67
CA PRO A 72 8.81 26.65 -5.51
C PRO A 72 10.33 26.84 -5.56
N ASN A 73 11.04 26.43 -4.51
CA ASN A 73 12.49 26.56 -4.43
C ASN A 73 13.25 25.38 -5.05
N CYS A 74 12.53 24.44 -5.70
CA CYS A 74 13.14 23.36 -6.46
C CYS A 74 13.45 23.85 -7.88
N ARG A 75 14.73 23.84 -8.23
CA ARG A 75 15.22 24.20 -9.57
C ARG A 75 15.77 22.94 -10.25
N PRO A 76 14.93 22.15 -10.93
CA PRO A 76 15.39 20.98 -11.66
C PRO A 76 16.23 21.39 -12.86
N ALA A 77 17.29 20.64 -13.14
CA ALA A 77 18.08 20.78 -14.36
C ALA A 77 17.23 20.49 -15.60
N TYR A 78 17.69 20.98 -16.74
CA TYR A 78 17.00 20.83 -18.03
C TYR A 78 16.63 19.38 -18.33
N SER A 79 17.54 18.43 -18.07
CA SER A 79 17.33 17.00 -18.29
C SER A 79 16.18 16.40 -17.46
N ILE A 80 15.80 17.03 -16.35
CA ILE A 80 14.68 16.64 -15.49
C ILE A 80 13.42 17.42 -15.86
N ALA A 81 13.54 18.74 -16.06
CA ALA A 81 12.42 19.63 -16.32
C ALA A 81 11.67 19.31 -17.62
N PHE A 82 12.37 18.77 -18.63
CA PHE A 82 11.79 18.43 -19.93
C PHE A 82 11.22 17.01 -20.00
N GLN A 83 11.31 16.21 -18.94
CA GLN A 83 10.70 14.89 -18.90
C GLN A 83 9.16 15.03 -18.81
N PRO A 84 8.39 14.38 -19.69
CA PRO A 84 6.93 14.51 -19.72
C PRO A 84 6.24 13.97 -18.46
N GLU A 85 6.90 13.07 -17.73
CA GLU A 85 6.46 12.50 -16.46
C GLU A 85 6.67 13.47 -15.28
N VAL A 86 7.52 14.48 -15.41
CA VAL A 86 7.83 15.44 -14.36
C VAL A 86 6.88 16.64 -14.42
N ILE A 87 6.28 16.96 -13.28
CA ILE A 87 5.44 18.13 -13.07
C ILE A 87 6.19 19.08 -12.14
N SER A 88 6.68 20.19 -12.70
CA SER A 88 7.33 21.28 -11.96
C SER A 88 6.34 22.01 -11.06
N PHE A 89 6.86 22.86 -10.17
CA PHE A 89 6.03 23.68 -9.29
C PHE A 89 5.03 24.56 -10.05
N ASP A 90 5.47 25.22 -11.13
CA ASP A 90 4.59 26.11 -11.90
C ASP A 90 3.45 25.34 -12.56
N LYS A 91 3.76 24.20 -13.19
CA LYS A 91 2.76 23.30 -13.79
C LYS A 91 1.84 22.72 -12.72
N TRP A 92 2.37 22.38 -11.54
CA TRP A 92 1.56 21.91 -10.42
C TRP A 92 0.63 22.99 -9.86
N ARG A 93 1.09 24.24 -9.79
CA ARG A 93 0.29 25.40 -9.36
C ARG A 93 -0.88 25.63 -10.30
N GLU A 94 -0.67 25.53 -11.61
CA GLU A 94 -1.72 25.65 -12.62
C GLU A 94 -2.73 24.49 -12.57
N LEU A 95 -2.29 23.31 -12.14
CA LEU A 95 -3.15 22.13 -12.00
C LEU A 95 -4.01 22.13 -10.73
N LYS A 96 -3.78 23.04 -9.78
CA LYS A 96 -4.62 23.13 -8.58
C LYS A 96 -6.04 23.56 -8.97
N PRO A 97 -7.08 22.75 -8.72
CA PRO A 97 -8.44 23.23 -8.84
C PRO A 97 -8.70 24.24 -7.73
N GLU A 98 -9.29 25.40 -8.06
CA GLU A 98 -10.09 26.11 -7.08
C GLU A 98 -11.12 25.11 -6.53
N TRP A 99 -11.08 24.85 -5.24
CA TRP A 99 -11.87 23.81 -4.61
C TRP A 99 -13.35 24.23 -4.56
N LYS A 100 -14.05 24.06 -5.67
CA LYS A 100 -15.51 24.07 -5.77
C LYS A 100 -15.98 22.77 -6.41
N GLY A 101 -16.09 21.74 -5.58
CA GLY A 101 -17.05 20.63 -5.78
C GLY A 101 -16.96 19.77 -7.04
N GLY A 102 -15.79 19.55 -7.66
CA GLY A 102 -15.70 18.68 -8.83
C GLY A 102 -14.33 18.03 -9.02
N VAL A 103 -14.33 16.74 -9.34
CA VAL A 103 -13.12 15.98 -9.71
C VAL A 103 -12.54 16.63 -10.98
N SER A 104 -11.37 17.24 -10.81
CA SER A 104 -10.72 18.16 -11.75
C SER A 104 -10.38 17.56 -13.12
N LYS A 105 -10.42 18.42 -14.15
CA LYS A 105 -10.26 18.15 -15.60
C LYS A 105 -9.14 17.17 -15.99
N TRP A 106 -8.01 17.18 -15.29
CA TRP A 106 -6.85 16.31 -15.56
C TRP A 106 -7.11 14.81 -15.29
N ILE A 107 -8.01 14.46 -14.36
CA ILE A 107 -8.41 13.06 -14.16
C ILE A 107 -9.20 12.59 -15.40
N LYS A 108 -9.99 13.47 -16.02
CA LYS A 108 -10.71 13.14 -17.26
C LYS A 108 -9.72 12.93 -18.40
N ASP A 109 -8.71 13.79 -18.57
CA ASP A 109 -7.71 13.69 -19.65
C ASP A 109 -6.88 12.40 -19.59
N ALA A 110 -6.69 11.80 -18.40
CA ALA A 110 -6.03 10.50 -18.26
C ALA A 110 -6.86 9.30 -18.75
N PHE A 111 -8.15 9.48 -19.06
CA PHE A 111 -9.07 8.43 -19.53
C PHE A 111 -9.60 8.68 -20.96
N HIS A 112 -9.05 9.62 -21.73
CA HIS A 112 -9.57 9.90 -23.07
C HIS A 112 -9.09 8.87 -24.11
N GLY A 113 -9.93 7.86 -24.32
CA GLY A 113 -9.91 6.98 -25.48
C GLY A 113 -11.23 6.22 -25.64
N SER A 114 -12.25 6.87 -26.21
CA SER A 114 -13.55 6.35 -26.69
C SER A 114 -14.73 6.19 -25.69
N LYS A 115 -15.72 7.08 -25.78
CA LYS A 115 -17.06 6.85 -25.23
C LYS A 115 -17.68 5.60 -25.88
N SER A 116 -17.86 4.54 -25.12
CA SER A 116 -18.80 3.44 -25.41
C SER A 116 -19.25 2.84 -24.07
N GLU A 117 -20.49 2.36 -23.99
CA GLU A 117 -21.08 1.74 -22.78
C GLU A 117 -20.21 0.60 -22.19
N MET A 118 -19.32 -0.02 -22.98
CA MET A 118 -18.36 -1.02 -22.50
C MET A 118 -17.26 -0.45 -21.57
N GLN A 119 -17.01 0.87 -21.60
CA GLN A 119 -16.08 1.52 -20.67
C GLN A 119 -16.66 1.70 -19.27
N ASP A 120 -17.98 1.80 -19.12
CA ASP A 120 -18.60 1.99 -17.81
C ASP A 120 -18.47 0.74 -16.93
N GLU A 121 -18.65 -0.46 -17.49
CA GLU A 121 -18.39 -1.71 -16.76
C GLU A 121 -16.92 -1.87 -16.37
N SER A 122 -16.01 -1.55 -17.30
CA SER A 122 -14.57 -1.59 -17.06
C SER A 122 -14.16 -0.59 -15.97
N TYR A 123 -14.74 0.61 -16.01
CA TYR A 123 -14.52 1.65 -15.01
C TYR A 123 -15.11 1.28 -13.65
N GLN A 124 -16.32 0.73 -13.61
CA GLN A 124 -16.95 0.23 -12.38
C GLN A 124 -16.13 -0.93 -11.78
N LYS A 125 -15.65 -1.85 -12.61
CA LYS A 125 -14.77 -2.95 -12.20
C LYS A 125 -13.44 -2.43 -11.65
N LEU A 126 -12.80 -1.49 -12.33
CA LEU A 126 -11.57 -0.84 -11.85
C LEU A 126 -11.81 -0.08 -10.54
N SER A 127 -12.90 0.67 -10.44
CA SER A 127 -13.29 1.42 -9.24
C SER A 127 -13.56 0.47 -8.06
N PHE A 128 -14.24 -0.64 -8.31
CA PHE A 128 -14.44 -1.70 -7.32
C PHE A 128 -13.11 -2.33 -6.89
N ILE A 129 -12.24 -2.67 -7.83
CA ILE A 129 -10.93 -3.26 -7.53
C ILE A 129 -10.09 -2.29 -6.70
N LEU A 130 -9.99 -1.02 -7.11
CA LEU A 130 -9.21 0.00 -6.41
C LEU A 130 -9.80 0.36 -5.04
N SER A 131 -11.13 0.38 -4.89
CA SER A 131 -11.81 0.64 -3.60
C SER A 131 -11.74 -0.55 -2.65
N THR A 132 -11.53 -1.76 -3.17
CA THR A 132 -11.35 -2.98 -2.38
C THR A 132 -9.88 -3.41 -2.26
N SER A 133 -8.96 -2.68 -2.91
CA SER A 133 -7.53 -2.82 -2.72
C SER A 133 -7.21 -2.73 -1.23
N PRO A 134 -6.59 -3.76 -0.64
CA PRO A 134 -6.19 -3.69 0.74
C PRO A 134 -5.00 -2.73 0.83
N MET A 135 -5.30 -1.43 0.97
CA MET A 135 -4.31 -0.38 1.25
C MET A 135 -3.84 -0.42 2.71
N TRP A 136 -4.65 -1.08 3.56
CA TRP A 136 -4.47 -1.19 4.99
C TRP A 136 -4.86 -2.59 5.44
N ASP A 137 -4.20 -3.08 6.48
CA ASP A 137 -4.61 -4.27 7.20
C ASP A 137 -5.97 -4.03 7.86
N ARG A 138 -6.82 -5.05 7.85
CA ARG A 138 -8.19 -4.99 8.35
C ARG A 138 -8.31 -5.88 9.57
N LEU A 139 -8.45 -5.27 10.74
CA LEU A 139 -8.69 -5.95 11.99
C LEU A 139 -10.19 -5.99 12.30
N LYS A 140 -10.73 -7.19 12.49
CA LYS A 140 -12.09 -7.39 13.04
C LYS A 140 -11.97 -7.81 14.50
N LEU A 141 -12.56 -7.02 15.38
CA LEU A 141 -12.64 -7.31 16.82
C LEU A 141 -13.95 -8.00 17.16
N LYS A 142 -13.98 -8.66 18.32
CA LYS A 142 -15.22 -9.14 18.92
C LYS A 142 -16.15 -7.97 19.20
N GLY A 143 -17.45 -8.18 18.99
CA GLY A 143 -18.45 -7.09 19.00
C GLY A 143 -18.58 -6.34 17.67
N GLY A 144 -18.06 -6.89 16.56
CA GLY A 144 -18.34 -6.41 15.21
C GLY A 144 -17.54 -5.16 14.77
N ARG A 145 -16.78 -4.54 15.67
CA ARG A 145 -15.93 -3.38 15.36
C ARG A 145 -14.84 -3.75 14.35
N LYS A 146 -14.64 -2.88 13.35
CA LYS A 146 -13.63 -3.02 12.30
C LYS A 146 -12.66 -1.85 12.39
N ILE A 147 -11.36 -2.14 12.40
CA ILE A 147 -10.28 -1.15 12.44
C ILE A 147 -9.40 -1.34 11.20
N LEU A 148 -9.07 -0.25 10.53
CA LEU A 148 -8.11 -0.20 9.43
C LEU A 148 -6.77 0.33 9.96
N GLY A 149 -5.66 -0.22 9.48
CA GLY A 149 -4.34 0.17 9.94
C GLY A 149 -3.25 -0.78 9.49
N GLU A 150 -2.20 -0.92 10.28
CA GLU A 150 -1.05 -1.77 9.99
C GLU A 150 -0.81 -2.74 11.16
N PHE A 151 -0.71 -4.03 10.84
CA PHE A 151 -0.21 -5.04 11.76
C PHE A 151 1.30 -4.93 11.84
N ILE A 152 1.81 -4.78 13.06
CA ILE A 152 3.23 -4.59 13.30
C ILE A 152 3.89 -5.93 13.64
N GLU A 153 3.50 -6.53 14.76
CA GLU A 153 4.09 -7.79 15.24
C GLU A 153 3.24 -8.45 16.33
N PHE A 154 3.50 -9.74 16.55
CA PHE A 154 3.01 -10.45 17.73
C PHE A 154 3.83 -10.11 18.98
N LYS A 155 3.19 -10.16 20.15
CA LYS A 155 3.82 -10.00 21.46
C LYS A 155 3.32 -11.09 22.40
N GLY A 156 4.22 -11.93 22.89
CA GLY A 156 3.89 -13.05 23.77
C GLY A 156 5.12 -13.61 24.47
N ASN A 157 4.95 -14.79 25.06
CA ASN A 157 6.09 -15.55 25.61
C ASN A 157 6.93 -16.16 24.47
N GLN A 158 8.13 -16.65 24.81
CA GLN A 158 9.08 -17.19 23.85
C GLN A 158 8.52 -18.38 23.05
N ASP A 159 7.79 -19.30 23.69
CA ASP A 159 7.18 -20.46 23.02
C ASP A 159 6.18 -20.02 21.93
N ASP A 160 5.30 -19.07 22.27
CA ASP A 160 4.29 -18.54 21.35
C ASP A 160 4.95 -17.73 20.23
N MET A 161 5.99 -16.93 20.52
CA MET A 161 6.73 -16.21 19.49
C MET A 161 7.44 -17.16 18.52
N GLN A 162 7.95 -18.29 19.02
CA GLN A 162 8.56 -19.32 18.18
C GLN A 162 7.54 -20.01 17.28
N ALA A 163 6.35 -20.31 17.80
CA ALA A 163 5.24 -20.85 17.01
C ALA A 163 4.76 -19.85 15.95
N LEU A 164 4.76 -18.55 16.26
CA LEU A 164 4.28 -17.50 15.38
C LEU A 164 5.33 -16.96 14.39
N ARG A 165 6.59 -17.44 14.44
CA ARG A 165 7.72 -16.88 13.68
C ARG A 165 7.51 -16.82 12.16
N ASN A 166 6.69 -17.74 11.63
CA ASN A 166 6.41 -17.88 10.21
C ASN A 166 5.24 -16.98 9.75
N LEU A 167 4.48 -16.40 10.67
CA LEU A 167 3.28 -15.59 10.43
C LEU A 167 3.65 -14.13 10.23
N LYS A 168 4.42 -13.89 9.18
CA LYS A 168 4.84 -12.54 8.78
C LYS A 168 3.86 -11.94 7.78
N ARG A 169 3.73 -10.60 7.79
CA ARG A 169 2.91 -9.85 6.81
C ARG A 169 3.24 -10.23 5.36
N SER A 170 4.52 -10.47 5.08
CA SER A 170 5.03 -10.87 3.75
C SER A 170 4.66 -12.30 3.33
N LYS A 171 4.25 -13.18 4.25
CA LYS A 171 4.00 -14.61 3.96
C LYS A 171 2.52 -15.01 4.10
N VAL A 172 1.75 -14.21 4.83
CA VAL A 172 0.37 -14.55 5.22
C VAL A 172 -0.56 -13.45 4.78
N SER A 173 -1.71 -13.83 4.22
CA SER A 173 -2.74 -12.92 3.73
C SER A 173 -3.86 -12.71 4.75
N ARG A 174 -4.15 -13.71 5.59
CA ARG A 174 -5.26 -13.65 6.55
C ARG A 174 -5.03 -14.55 7.74
N PHE A 175 -5.55 -14.10 8.88
CA PHE A 175 -5.68 -14.85 10.12
C PHE A 175 -7.15 -14.89 10.56
N ILE A 176 -7.57 -16.02 11.10
CA ILE A 176 -8.85 -16.22 11.77
C ILE A 176 -8.54 -16.74 13.17
N ILE A 177 -9.09 -16.06 14.18
CA ILE A 177 -8.89 -16.42 15.58
C ILE A 177 -10.07 -17.29 16.02
N GLN A 178 -9.81 -18.56 16.32
CA GLN A 178 -10.79 -19.49 16.87
C GLN A 178 -10.56 -19.67 18.37
N LYS A 179 -11.63 -19.54 19.17
CA LYS A 179 -11.56 -19.86 20.61
C LYS A 179 -11.41 -21.37 20.76
N PRO A 180 -10.68 -21.86 21.78
CA PRO A 180 -10.73 -23.27 22.13
C PRO A 180 -12.15 -23.61 22.61
N THR A 181 -12.65 -24.77 22.19
CA THR A 181 -13.77 -25.42 22.86
C THR A 181 -13.26 -25.86 24.23
N MET A 182 -13.89 -25.36 25.30
CA MET A 182 -13.53 -25.72 26.68
C MET A 182 -13.93 -27.17 26.96
N LEU A 183 -13.01 -28.10 26.74
CA LEU A 183 -13.16 -29.49 27.17
C LEU A 183 -11.81 -29.96 27.72
N GLY A 184 -11.70 -30.01 29.05
CA GLY A 184 -10.58 -30.62 29.77
C GLY A 184 -9.55 -29.63 30.32
N PHE A 185 -9.10 -29.91 31.55
CA PHE A 185 -8.13 -29.16 32.33
C PHE A 185 -6.82 -28.88 31.57
N GLY A 186 -6.57 -27.63 31.20
CA GLY A 186 -5.31 -27.19 30.59
C GLY A 186 -5.33 -25.72 30.19
N ARG A 187 -4.19 -25.03 30.34
CA ARG A 187 -3.98 -23.60 30.06
C ARG A 187 -4.67 -23.18 28.75
N SER A 188 -5.60 -22.22 28.81
CA SER A 188 -6.40 -21.77 27.65
C SER A 188 -5.52 -21.38 26.45
N ARG A 189 -5.49 -22.22 25.41
CA ARG A 189 -4.82 -21.96 24.13
C ARG A 189 -5.82 -21.43 23.11
N ILE A 190 -5.39 -20.58 22.19
CA ILE A 190 -6.19 -20.06 21.09
C ILE A 190 -5.65 -20.65 19.80
N GLN A 191 -6.56 -21.17 18.97
CA GLN A 191 -6.23 -21.65 17.64
C GLN A 191 -6.29 -20.48 16.67
N LEU A 192 -5.25 -20.33 15.88
CA LEU A 192 -5.14 -19.35 14.81
C LEU A 192 -5.08 -20.12 13.50
N LEU A 193 -6.12 -19.96 12.69
CA LEU A 193 -6.10 -20.42 11.30
C LEU A 193 -5.53 -19.31 10.43
N TYR A 194 -4.62 -19.64 9.53
CA TYR A 194 -4.03 -18.66 8.63
C TYR A 194 -3.90 -19.21 7.21
N SER A 195 -4.03 -18.31 6.24
CA SER A 195 -3.85 -18.62 4.84
C SER A 195 -2.57 -17.99 4.33
N HIS A 196 -1.74 -18.79 3.65
CA HIS A 196 -0.58 -18.26 2.97
C HIS A 196 -0.97 -17.22 1.93
N ARG A 197 -0.04 -16.30 1.68
CA ARG A 197 -0.19 -15.33 0.61
C ARG A 197 0.21 -16.02 -0.69
N ASP A 198 -0.75 -16.13 -1.60
CA ASP A 198 -0.50 -16.61 -2.94
C ASP A 198 -0.01 -15.46 -3.82
N TYR A 199 1.21 -15.59 -4.32
CA TYR A 199 1.82 -14.62 -5.24
C TYR A 199 1.74 -15.08 -6.71
N ARG A 200 1.17 -16.26 -7.00
CA ARG A 200 1.30 -16.94 -8.29
C ARG A 200 0.01 -17.51 -8.91
N SER A 201 -1.11 -17.71 -8.20
CA SER A 201 -2.26 -18.43 -8.79
C SER A 201 -3.44 -17.58 -9.27
N GLU A 202 -3.78 -17.85 -10.52
CA GLU A 202 -5.09 -17.76 -11.17
C GLU A 202 -6.19 -18.34 -10.26
N GLY A 203 -7.32 -17.65 -10.11
CA GLY A 203 -8.63 -18.18 -9.69
C GLY A 203 -8.70 -19.17 -8.51
N ALA A 204 -9.30 -18.73 -7.40
CA ALA A 204 -10.03 -19.56 -6.42
C ALA A 204 -9.41 -20.94 -6.06
N SER A 205 -8.10 -21.01 -5.83
CA SER A 205 -7.55 -22.13 -5.07
C SER A 205 -8.06 -22.04 -3.64
N ALA A 206 -8.78 -23.07 -3.19
CA ALA A 206 -9.25 -23.19 -1.81
C ALA A 206 -8.08 -22.90 -0.87
N SER A 207 -8.16 -21.78 -0.14
CA SER A 207 -7.03 -21.33 0.67
C SER A 207 -6.70 -22.42 1.69
N GLU A 208 -5.57 -23.10 1.52
CA GLU A 208 -5.09 -24.09 2.47
C GLU A 208 -4.89 -23.38 3.82
N TRP A 209 -5.76 -23.71 4.77
CA TRP A 209 -5.72 -23.14 6.11
C TRP A 209 -4.71 -23.94 6.93
N ASN A 210 -3.68 -23.24 7.38
CA ASN A 210 -2.72 -23.77 8.33
C ASN A 210 -3.15 -23.37 9.74
N GLU A 211 -2.82 -24.20 10.73
CA GLU A 211 -3.19 -23.96 12.12
C GLU A 211 -1.97 -23.75 13.00
N VAL A 212 -2.06 -22.79 13.92
CA VAL A 212 -1.11 -22.65 15.03
C VAL A 212 -1.87 -22.38 16.32
N SER A 213 -1.41 -22.98 17.41
CA SER A 213 -2.02 -22.78 18.73
C SER A 213 -1.08 -21.98 19.64
N VAL A 214 -1.60 -20.93 20.29
CA VAL A 214 -0.83 -20.06 21.20
C VAL A 214 -1.57 -19.79 22.51
N LYS A 215 -0.92 -19.30 23.56
CA LYS A 215 -1.62 -18.96 24.82
C LYS A 215 -2.58 -17.77 24.65
N ALA A 216 -3.66 -17.75 25.43
CA ALA A 216 -4.69 -16.71 25.32
C ALA A 216 -4.25 -15.29 25.71
N ASN A 217 -3.14 -15.15 26.44
CA ASN A 217 -2.54 -13.87 26.81
C ASN A 217 -1.62 -13.30 25.72
N THR A 218 -1.34 -14.06 24.65
CA THR A 218 -0.62 -13.56 23.49
C THR A 218 -1.39 -12.41 22.87
N GLY A 219 -0.66 -11.35 22.57
CA GLY A 219 -1.16 -10.14 21.95
C GLY A 219 -0.46 -9.83 20.65
N PHE A 220 -0.85 -8.72 20.06
CA PHE A 220 -0.23 -8.16 18.88
C PHE A 220 -0.31 -6.64 18.90
N LEU A 221 0.61 -6.01 18.17
CA LEU A 221 0.64 -4.58 17.95
C LEU A 221 -0.05 -4.27 16.62
N PHE A 222 -1.01 -3.36 16.67
CA PHE A 222 -1.73 -2.87 15.49
C PHE A 222 -1.79 -1.35 15.53
N GLN A 223 -1.36 -0.68 14.47
CA GLN A 223 -1.40 0.76 14.36
C GLN A 223 -2.59 1.21 13.51
N PRO A 224 -3.65 1.80 14.11
CA PRO A 224 -4.76 2.34 13.34
C PRO A 224 -4.31 3.43 12.36
N SER A 225 -4.94 3.53 11.19
CA SER A 225 -4.57 4.50 10.15
C SER A 225 -4.71 5.96 10.60
N ASN A 226 -5.57 6.23 11.59
CA ASN A 226 -5.79 7.56 12.18
C ASN A 226 -4.91 7.85 13.42
N SER A 227 -3.95 6.97 13.76
CA SER A 227 -3.11 7.10 14.94
C SER A 227 -1.63 6.90 14.60
N LYS A 228 -0.77 7.74 15.21
CA LYS A 228 0.69 7.55 15.16
C LYS A 228 1.20 6.55 16.21
N LYS A 229 0.35 6.09 17.13
CA LYS A 229 0.74 5.17 18.21
C LYS A 229 0.15 3.78 17.96
N PRO A 230 0.97 2.71 18.02
CA PRO A 230 0.48 1.34 17.93
C PRO A 230 -0.32 0.97 19.18
N LEU A 231 -1.41 0.23 18.98
CA LEU A 231 -2.26 -0.31 20.03
C LEU A 231 -1.86 -1.76 20.31
N LYS A 232 -1.63 -2.08 21.59
CA LYS A 232 -1.45 -3.46 22.04
C LYS A 232 -2.80 -4.10 22.29
N LEU A 233 -3.11 -5.14 21.52
CA LEU A 233 -4.36 -5.88 21.60
C LEU A 233 -4.10 -7.33 21.99
N LYS A 234 -5.03 -7.92 22.74
CA LYS A 234 -4.99 -9.38 23.01
C LYS A 234 -5.51 -10.12 21.80
N LEU A 235 -4.88 -11.23 21.42
CA LEU A 235 -5.33 -12.06 20.31
C LEU A 235 -6.76 -12.60 20.55
N SER A 236 -7.08 -12.88 21.82
CA SER A 236 -8.44 -13.23 22.27
C SER A 236 -9.51 -12.15 22.01
N SER A 237 -9.15 -10.90 21.76
CA SER A 237 -10.10 -9.84 21.42
C SER A 237 -10.42 -9.75 19.92
N ALA A 238 -9.58 -10.36 19.08
CA ALA A 238 -9.74 -10.36 17.63
C ALA A 238 -10.60 -11.55 17.15
N VAL A 239 -11.23 -11.36 16.00
CA VAL A 239 -11.97 -12.40 15.25
C VAL A 239 -11.20 -12.78 14.00
N SER A 240 -10.73 -11.79 13.25
CA SER A 240 -9.90 -12.02 12.06
C SER A 240 -9.04 -10.81 11.77
N LEU A 241 -7.91 -11.04 11.11
CA LEU A 241 -7.04 -10.00 10.63
C LEU A 241 -6.68 -10.31 9.16
N THR A 242 -7.00 -9.38 8.26
CA THR A 242 -6.65 -9.49 6.83
C THR A 242 -5.50 -8.55 6.55
N LEU A 243 -4.42 -9.07 5.99
CA LEU A 243 -3.19 -8.32 5.76
C LEU A 243 -3.11 -7.84 4.31
N SER A 244 -2.99 -6.52 4.16
CA SER A 244 -2.54 -5.87 2.94
C SER A 244 -1.17 -6.39 2.50
N ALA A 245 -0.93 -6.42 1.18
CA ALA A 245 0.38 -6.74 0.61
C ALA A 245 1.33 -5.54 0.78
#